data_AF-A0A095U6V4-F1
#
_entry.id   AF-A0A095U6V4-F1
#
_cell.length_a   1.000
_cell.length_b   1.000
_cell.length_c   1.000
_cell.angle_alpha   90.00
_cell.angle_beta   90.00
_cell.angle_gamma   90.00
#
_symmetry.space_group_name_H-M   'P 1'
#
loop_
_entity.id
_entity.type
_entity.pdbx_description
1 polymer ?
#
loop_
_entity_poly.entity_id
_entity_poly.type
_entity_poly.pdbx_seq_one_letter_code
_entity_poly.pdbx_strand_id
1 'polypeptide(L)'
;MNNNELSEGIIREVGGETNIRTLTHCATRLRMEFNQRNRVNPPAIEQLPGVISVVDKGGQFQIVIGNDVQRVFSAIQKKRNASQPDATQSEDEVKDSPHQNIMSRIISVISTTFTPVIPAITGAGMIKALLVILTLTGVLSSDSSSYQLLNIIADAAFFFLPVLLAYGASVKFECSPILAMTVAGVLLHPGIAQMMASGKPVDFLGIKVLLADYSGSVLPIILTVWLMSWIERFAEKYSPSIIKFFIKPMIVLIFSAPLALVVVGPLGIFLNDMVASAAAVIDQHARWLIPMLMGGLQPFLVITGTAWAMTPIATGQLSKNGFEMINGPGMLASNIAQGAATLCVALKTKNSGLRQLASSAGFTALMGITEPSLYGVTLRLKRPLIAAMIGGGCAGIYAGLSGLVRYAFVSPGLAALPAFIGANPMNIVHALITCLIALVVTFILTWILGFEDSVLSVPETTATVAPLTSETPEDDELRVFSPLQGEVKPLSAVNDDVFSGGLLGNGVAIEPQEGILRAPFNGKIQMFLPSRHAVGILHESGLELLIHIGIDTVNLQGKYFDSDLQPGDEVSRGDVLVRFDTEAIRAAGYDLITPVVVVNSDDYSLQDCLETGAVEFGEVLMTLTGRGKDHAIS
;
A
#
# COMPACT_ATOMS: atom_id res chain seq x y z
N MET A 1 16.60 10.06 -32.40
CA MET A 1 15.61 9.65 -31.39
C MET A 1 15.99 10.25 -30.06
N ASN A 2 15.00 10.73 -29.33
CA ASN A 2 15.14 11.10 -27.92
C ASN A 2 15.30 9.81 -27.07
N ASN A 3 15.99 9.87 -25.94
CA ASN A 3 16.20 8.72 -25.05
C ASN A 3 14.86 8.11 -24.56
N ASN A 4 13.82 8.94 -24.46
CA ASN A 4 12.45 8.48 -24.13
C ASN A 4 11.84 7.63 -25.24
N GLU A 5 12.00 8.01 -26.51
CA GLU A 5 11.50 7.24 -27.65
C GLU A 5 12.22 5.89 -27.76
N LEU A 6 13.54 5.89 -27.49
CA LEU A 6 14.33 4.66 -27.45
C LEU A 6 13.89 3.74 -26.30
N SER A 7 13.63 4.29 -25.12
CA SER A 7 13.11 3.52 -23.99
C SER A 7 11.75 2.89 -24.26
N GLU A 8 10.85 3.62 -24.94
CA GLU A 8 9.53 3.11 -25.32
C GLU A 8 9.60 2.03 -26.38
N GLY A 9 10.44 2.22 -27.40
CA GLY A 9 10.72 1.20 -28.41
C GLY A 9 11.25 -0.08 -27.77
N ILE A 10 12.22 0.03 -26.86
CA ILE A 10 12.77 -1.12 -26.13
C ILE A 10 11.69 -1.81 -25.29
N ILE A 11 10.89 -1.07 -24.52
CA ILE A 11 9.80 -1.63 -23.69
C ILE A 11 8.78 -2.39 -24.55
N ARG A 12 8.41 -1.84 -25.70
CA ARG A 12 7.47 -2.48 -26.63
C ARG A 12 8.01 -3.82 -27.13
N GLU A 13 9.26 -3.82 -27.60
CA GLU A 13 9.86 -5.01 -28.22
C GLU A 13 10.31 -6.09 -27.22
N VAL A 14 10.35 -5.77 -25.92
CA VAL A 14 10.58 -6.78 -24.86
C VAL A 14 9.29 -7.34 -24.27
N GLY A 15 8.12 -7.02 -24.82
CA GLY A 15 6.83 -7.54 -24.35
C GLY A 15 6.20 -6.76 -23.19
N GLY A 16 6.59 -5.50 -23.01
CA GLY A 16 6.06 -4.60 -21.99
C GLY A 16 6.85 -4.56 -20.68
N GLU A 17 6.56 -3.56 -19.85
CA GLU A 17 7.27 -3.25 -18.61
C GLU A 17 7.19 -4.40 -17.59
N THR A 18 6.04 -5.08 -17.55
CA THR A 18 5.76 -6.22 -16.68
C THR A 18 6.53 -7.49 -17.07
N ASN A 19 7.05 -7.57 -18.30
CA ASN A 19 7.87 -8.69 -18.72
C ASN A 19 9.33 -8.57 -18.26
N ILE A 20 9.77 -7.38 -17.82
CA ILE A 20 11.15 -7.14 -17.39
C ILE A 20 11.29 -7.51 -15.91
N ARG A 21 11.77 -8.74 -15.64
CA ARG A 21 12.05 -9.24 -14.29
C ARG A 21 13.14 -8.42 -13.61
N THR A 22 14.31 -8.37 -14.26
CA THR A 22 15.49 -7.69 -13.74
C THR A 22 15.99 -6.71 -14.79
N LEU A 23 16.22 -5.47 -14.39
CA LEU A 23 16.84 -4.45 -15.23
C LEU A 23 18.09 -3.94 -14.53
N THR A 24 19.24 -4.08 -15.18
CA THR A 24 20.51 -3.51 -14.73
C THR A 24 21.25 -2.91 -15.92
N HIS A 25 22.35 -2.21 -15.66
CA HIS A 25 23.19 -1.66 -16.73
C HIS A 25 24.65 -1.58 -16.30
N CYS A 26 25.54 -1.59 -17.29
CA CYS A 26 26.93 -1.17 -17.14
C CYS A 26 27.18 0.13 -17.94
N ALA A 27 28.43 0.49 -18.18
CA ALA A 27 28.79 1.75 -18.85
C ALA A 27 28.22 1.90 -20.27
N THR A 28 28.03 0.80 -21.00
CA THR A 28 27.60 0.83 -22.41
C THR A 28 26.47 -0.13 -22.76
N ARG A 29 26.04 -0.98 -21.81
CA ARG A 29 25.07 -2.05 -22.06
C ARG A 29 23.97 -2.07 -21.01
N LEU A 30 22.75 -2.17 -21.49
CA LEU A 30 21.57 -2.48 -20.69
C LEU A 30 21.49 -4.00 -20.57
N ARG A 31 21.26 -4.53 -19.37
CA ARG A 31 21.13 -5.96 -19.12
C ARG A 31 19.73 -6.24 -18.59
N MET A 32 19.07 -7.20 -19.21
CA MET A 32 17.68 -7.52 -18.89
C MET A 32 17.53 -9.01 -18.65
N GLU A 33 16.68 -9.33 -17.68
CA GLU A 33 16.10 -10.64 -17.50
C GLU A 33 14.59 -10.51 -17.62
N PHE A 34 13.95 -11.55 -18.17
CA PHE A 34 12.54 -11.50 -18.51
C PHE A 34 11.76 -12.59 -17.79
N ASN A 35 10.50 -12.30 -17.49
CA ASN A 35 9.56 -13.30 -16.99
C ASN A 35 9.22 -14.32 -18.10
N GLN A 36 9.01 -13.82 -19.31
CA GLN A 36 8.70 -14.61 -20.51
C GLN A 36 9.65 -14.23 -21.65
N ARG A 37 10.62 -15.12 -21.95
CA ARG A 37 11.67 -14.86 -22.96
C ARG A 37 11.12 -14.85 -24.40
N ASN A 38 10.08 -15.63 -24.68
CA ASN A 38 9.43 -15.73 -25.99
C ASN A 38 8.74 -14.43 -26.46
N ARG A 39 8.44 -13.51 -25.55
CA ARG A 39 7.85 -12.19 -25.86
C ARG A 39 8.89 -11.14 -26.26
N VAL A 40 10.17 -11.47 -26.22
CA VAL A 40 11.24 -10.54 -26.58
C VAL A 40 11.60 -10.71 -28.05
N ASN A 41 11.74 -9.60 -28.77
CA ASN A 41 12.08 -9.57 -30.20
C ASN A 41 13.49 -8.97 -30.43
N PRO A 42 14.58 -9.76 -30.30
CA PRO A 42 15.95 -9.25 -30.47
C PRO A 42 16.20 -8.58 -31.82
N PRO A 43 15.75 -9.13 -32.97
CA PRO A 43 15.96 -8.49 -34.27
C PRO A 43 15.34 -7.09 -34.37
N ALA A 44 14.14 -6.88 -33.81
CA ALA A 44 13.50 -5.57 -33.84
C ALA A 44 14.22 -4.56 -32.92
N ILE A 45 14.69 -5.01 -31.75
CA ILE A 45 15.47 -4.19 -30.83
C ILE A 45 16.77 -3.72 -31.48
N GLU A 46 17.44 -4.59 -32.23
CA GLU A 46 18.70 -4.26 -32.92
C GLU A 46 18.52 -3.23 -34.05
N GLN A 47 17.30 -3.08 -34.58
CA GLN A 47 16.96 -2.07 -35.60
C GLN A 47 16.58 -0.71 -35.00
N LEU A 48 16.44 -0.59 -33.66
CA LEU A 48 16.07 0.66 -33.03
C LEU A 48 17.21 1.70 -33.12
N PRO A 49 16.94 2.94 -33.59
CA PRO A 49 17.94 4.00 -33.64
C PRO A 49 18.53 4.33 -32.26
N GLY A 50 19.82 4.05 -32.08
CA GLY A 50 20.54 4.20 -30.81
C GLY A 50 20.92 2.87 -30.15
N VAL A 51 20.47 1.73 -30.68
CA VAL A 51 20.99 0.41 -30.35
C VAL A 51 22.16 0.09 -31.28
N ILE A 52 23.32 -0.25 -30.69
CA ILE A 52 24.54 -0.63 -31.41
C ILE A 52 24.52 -2.13 -31.73
N SER A 53 24.10 -2.95 -30.77
CA SER A 53 23.92 -4.39 -30.96
C SER A 53 23.09 -5.02 -29.85
N VAL A 54 22.54 -6.20 -30.13
CA VAL A 54 21.86 -7.03 -29.13
C VAL A 54 22.64 -8.32 -28.93
N VAL A 55 22.91 -8.68 -27.69
CA VAL A 55 23.66 -9.89 -27.32
C VAL A 55 22.77 -10.77 -26.44
N ASP A 56 22.43 -11.95 -26.95
CA ASP A 56 21.68 -12.97 -26.23
C ASP A 56 22.50 -14.26 -26.10
N LYS A 57 23.47 -14.25 -25.18
CA LYS A 57 24.40 -15.39 -24.98
C LYS A 57 24.74 -15.56 -23.51
N GLY A 58 24.87 -16.81 -23.06
CA GLY A 58 25.30 -17.14 -21.70
C GLY A 58 24.28 -16.80 -20.59
N GLY A 59 22.99 -16.84 -20.92
CA GLY A 59 21.90 -16.59 -19.94
C GLY A 59 21.67 -15.11 -19.59
N GLN A 60 22.33 -14.17 -20.28
CA GLN A 60 22.07 -12.73 -20.11
C GLN A 60 21.73 -12.08 -21.44
N PHE A 61 20.58 -11.40 -21.49
CA PHE A 61 20.21 -10.55 -22.61
C PHE A 61 20.75 -9.14 -22.40
N GLN A 62 21.50 -8.63 -23.37
CA GLN A 62 22.14 -7.32 -23.29
C GLN A 62 21.85 -6.48 -24.55
N ILE A 63 21.49 -5.22 -24.35
CA ILE A 63 21.33 -4.24 -25.42
C ILE A 63 22.49 -3.26 -25.29
N VAL A 64 23.37 -3.21 -26.30
CA VAL A 64 24.49 -2.28 -26.34
C VAL A 64 23.99 -0.94 -26.89
N ILE A 65 23.99 0.10 -26.07
CA ILE A 65 23.48 1.44 -26.41
C ILE A 65 24.63 2.46 -26.50
N GLY A 66 25.73 2.20 -25.77
CA GLY A 66 26.84 3.15 -25.63
C GLY A 66 26.62 4.13 -24.49
N ASN A 67 27.16 5.34 -24.60
CA ASN A 67 27.26 6.30 -23.50
C ASN A 67 25.91 6.81 -22.95
N ASP A 68 24.82 6.64 -23.70
CA ASP A 68 23.47 7.07 -23.29
C ASP A 68 22.68 6.00 -22.50
N VAL A 69 23.29 4.83 -22.24
CA VAL A 69 22.63 3.70 -21.56
C VAL A 69 22.00 4.08 -20.22
N GLN A 70 22.62 4.98 -19.44
CA GLN A 70 22.09 5.41 -18.15
C GLN A 70 20.77 6.17 -18.29
N ARG A 71 20.62 6.99 -19.34
CA ARG A 71 19.39 7.76 -19.58
C ARG A 71 18.26 6.84 -20.00
N VAL A 72 18.56 5.88 -20.88
CA VAL A 72 17.59 4.87 -21.31
C VAL A 72 17.19 3.98 -20.14
N PHE A 73 18.14 3.54 -19.31
CA PHE A 73 17.87 2.79 -18.08
C PHE A 73 16.93 3.55 -17.14
N SER A 74 17.24 4.81 -16.81
CA SER A 74 16.40 5.63 -15.93
C SER A 74 15.00 5.84 -16.49
N ALA A 75 14.86 6.04 -17.82
CA ALA A 75 13.56 6.18 -18.47
C ALA A 75 12.73 4.89 -18.40
N ILE A 76 13.34 3.72 -18.64
CA ILE A 76 12.66 2.42 -18.52
C ILE A 76 12.27 2.15 -17.07
N GLN A 77 13.16 2.42 -16.11
CA GLN A 77 12.90 2.16 -14.70
C GLN A 77 11.80 3.07 -14.12
N LYS A 78 11.75 4.35 -14.54
CA LYS A 78 10.69 5.27 -14.15
C LYS A 78 9.31 4.75 -14.57
N LYS A 79 9.21 4.22 -15.80
CA LYS A 79 7.97 3.60 -16.28
C LYS A 79 7.62 2.32 -15.51
N ARG A 80 8.61 1.43 -15.30
CA ARG A 80 8.41 0.20 -14.54
C ARG A 80 7.92 0.42 -13.11
N ASN A 81 8.47 1.42 -12.41
CA ASN A 81 8.06 1.75 -11.05
C ASN A 81 6.65 2.35 -10.98
N ALA A 82 6.19 3.03 -12.03
CA ALA A 82 4.81 3.50 -12.13
C ALA A 82 3.80 2.35 -12.40
N SER A 83 4.29 1.19 -12.84
CA SER A 83 3.49 0.03 -13.25
C SER A 83 3.50 -1.13 -12.23
N GLN A 84 4.22 -1.02 -11.11
CA GLN A 84 4.19 -2.00 -10.01
C GLN A 84 3.28 -1.52 -8.87
N PRO A 85 2.14 -2.17 -8.61
CA PRO A 85 1.38 -1.94 -7.38
C PRO A 85 2.02 -2.77 -6.27
N ASP A 86 2.92 -2.19 -5.48
CA ASP A 86 3.25 -2.81 -4.19
C ASP A 86 2.03 -2.71 -3.28
N ALA A 87 1.62 -3.87 -2.76
CA ALA A 87 0.55 -4.02 -1.78
C ALA A 87 0.96 -3.41 -0.44
N THR A 88 0.90 -2.09 -0.32
CA THR A 88 0.59 -1.27 0.87
C THR A 88 0.97 0.17 0.56
N GLN A 89 0.13 0.85 -0.22
CA GLN A 89 -0.13 2.30 -0.09
C GLN A 89 -1.10 2.73 -1.20
N SER A 90 -2.34 3.02 -0.81
CA SER A 90 -3.11 4.04 -1.51
C SER A 90 -2.47 5.40 -1.20
N GLU A 91 -1.35 5.71 -1.85
CA GLU A 91 -0.98 7.09 -2.08
C GLU A 91 -1.66 7.51 -3.37
N ASP A 92 -2.71 8.33 -3.25
CA ASP A 92 -3.07 9.22 -4.34
C ASP A 92 -1.80 9.98 -4.72
N GLU A 93 -1.19 9.63 -5.86
CA GLU A 93 -0.26 10.52 -6.54
C GLU A 93 -1.02 11.80 -6.84
N VAL A 94 -0.93 12.77 -5.92
CA VAL A 94 -1.31 14.15 -6.20
C VAL A 94 -0.31 14.65 -7.24
N LYS A 95 -0.61 14.40 -8.52
CA LYS A 95 0.06 14.98 -9.67
C LYS A 95 0.31 16.46 -9.39
N ASP A 96 1.56 16.87 -9.58
CA ASP A 96 2.06 18.25 -9.47
C ASP A 96 1.06 19.22 -10.12
N SER A 97 0.17 19.76 -9.29
CA SER A 97 -0.67 20.88 -9.63
C SER A 97 0.10 22.14 -9.25
N PRO A 98 0.17 23.17 -10.10
CA PRO A 98 1.00 24.36 -9.91
C PRO A 98 0.64 25.23 -8.68
N HIS A 99 -0.31 24.80 -7.85
CA HIS A 99 -0.76 25.46 -6.61
C HIS A 99 -0.68 24.56 -5.36
N GLN A 100 0.32 23.69 -5.24
CA GLN A 100 0.54 22.97 -3.98
C GLN A 100 1.24 23.84 -2.92
N ASN A 101 0.66 23.88 -1.72
CA ASN A 101 1.25 24.52 -0.54
C ASN A 101 2.61 23.89 -0.19
N ILE A 102 3.57 24.68 0.27
CA ILE A 102 4.92 24.21 0.66
C ILE A 102 4.85 23.03 1.64
N MET A 103 3.83 23.03 2.51
CA MET A 103 3.56 21.96 3.46
C MET A 103 3.27 20.61 2.79
N SER A 104 2.44 20.56 1.74
CA SER A 104 2.12 19.30 1.04
C SER A 104 3.35 18.72 0.34
N ARG A 105 4.23 19.58 -0.18
CA ARG A 105 5.50 19.16 -0.78
C ARG A 105 6.44 18.53 0.26
N ILE A 106 6.54 19.11 1.46
CA ILE A 106 7.35 18.55 2.56
C ILE A 106 6.80 17.18 2.98
N ILE A 107 5.49 17.07 3.16
CA ILE A 107 4.83 15.81 3.54
C ILE A 107 5.10 14.73 2.49
N SER A 108 4.96 15.07 1.20
CA SER A 108 5.26 14.15 0.10
C SER A 108 6.72 13.68 0.09
N VAL A 109 7.68 14.56 0.40
CA VAL A 109 9.09 14.16 0.53
C VAL A 109 9.27 13.17 1.68
N ILE A 110 8.65 13.42 2.83
CA ILE A 110 8.75 12.52 3.99
C ILE A 110 8.11 11.17 3.67
N SER A 111 6.88 11.14 3.18
CA SER A 111 6.14 9.89 2.90
C SER A 111 6.91 8.99 1.93
N THR A 112 7.23 9.51 0.73
CA THR A 112 7.93 8.73 -0.31
C THR A 112 9.33 8.27 0.14
N THR A 113 10.01 9.03 1.00
CA THR A 113 11.33 8.64 1.50
C THR A 113 11.27 7.51 2.53
N PHE A 114 10.21 7.48 3.34
CA PHE A 114 10.06 6.51 4.42
C PHE A 114 9.42 5.20 3.96
N THR A 115 8.55 5.21 2.94
CA THR A 115 7.84 4.01 2.46
C THR A 115 8.75 2.78 2.27
N PRO A 116 9.90 2.86 1.56
CA PRO A 116 10.78 1.71 1.36
C PRO A 116 11.46 1.20 2.65
N VAL A 117 11.50 2.03 3.69
CA VAL A 117 12.21 1.78 4.94
C VAL A 117 11.31 1.11 5.98
N ILE A 118 9.98 1.26 5.87
CA ILE A 118 8.99 0.78 6.83
C ILE A 118 9.14 -0.72 7.16
N PRO A 119 9.28 -1.65 6.19
CA PRO A 119 9.38 -3.07 6.50
C PRO A 119 10.58 -3.38 7.40
N ALA A 120 11.73 -2.75 7.14
CA ALA A 120 12.97 -2.97 7.89
C ALA A 120 12.85 -2.48 9.34
N ILE A 121 12.35 -1.26 9.56
CA ILE A 121 12.20 -0.70 10.92
C ILE A 121 11.10 -1.41 11.72
N THR A 122 10.06 -1.90 11.05
CA THR A 122 8.98 -2.66 11.68
C THR A 122 9.50 -4.01 12.16
N GLY A 123 10.18 -4.77 11.29
CA GLY A 123 10.78 -6.05 11.66
C GLY A 123 11.80 -5.91 12.80
N ALA A 124 12.69 -4.92 12.70
CA ALA A 124 13.64 -4.56 13.74
C ALA A 124 12.96 -4.22 15.08
N GLY A 125 11.90 -3.41 15.04
CA GLY A 125 11.09 -3.06 16.21
C GLY A 125 10.42 -4.29 16.86
N MET A 126 9.87 -5.21 16.07
CA MET A 126 9.25 -6.43 16.59
C MET A 126 10.25 -7.36 17.28
N ILE A 127 11.49 -7.45 16.76
CA ILE A 127 12.56 -8.20 17.43
C ILE A 127 12.92 -7.53 18.76
N LYS A 128 13.03 -6.18 18.82
CA LYS A 128 13.25 -5.47 20.09
C LYS A 128 12.13 -5.76 21.10
N ALA A 129 10.87 -5.74 20.67
CA ALA A 129 9.73 -6.06 21.54
C ALA A 129 9.80 -7.51 22.08
N LEU A 130 10.13 -8.48 21.23
CA LEU A 130 10.34 -9.87 21.64
C LEU A 130 11.47 -9.99 22.65
N LEU A 131 12.61 -9.31 22.42
CA LEU A 131 13.73 -9.31 23.36
C LEU A 131 13.33 -8.79 24.74
N VAL A 132 12.56 -7.71 24.80
CA VAL A 132 12.06 -7.21 26.08
C VAL A 132 11.20 -8.28 26.77
N ILE A 133 10.28 -8.93 26.07
CA ILE A 133 9.46 -10.02 26.66
C ILE A 133 10.35 -11.15 27.19
N LEU A 134 11.34 -11.60 26.43
CA LEU A 134 12.25 -12.67 26.83
C LEU A 134 13.08 -12.28 28.06
N THR A 135 13.47 -11.01 28.17
CA THR A 135 14.17 -10.51 29.37
C THR A 135 13.25 -10.40 30.58
N LEU A 136 12.03 -9.89 30.43
CA LEU A 136 11.06 -9.74 31.53
C LEU A 136 10.58 -11.10 32.07
N THR A 137 10.45 -12.10 31.20
CA THR A 137 10.08 -13.46 31.59
C THR A 137 11.23 -14.26 32.19
N GLY A 138 12.45 -13.70 32.19
CA GLY A 138 13.66 -14.36 32.67
C GLY A 138 14.19 -15.47 31.77
N VAL A 139 13.60 -15.66 30.58
CA VAL A 139 14.03 -16.67 29.60
C VAL A 139 15.41 -16.32 29.03
N LEU A 140 15.71 -15.02 28.90
CA LEU A 140 16.98 -14.53 28.33
C LEU A 140 17.57 -13.41 29.19
N SER A 141 18.83 -13.54 29.59
CA SER A 141 19.55 -12.46 30.28
C SER A 141 20.09 -11.44 29.28
N SER A 142 20.04 -10.15 29.63
CA SER A 142 20.64 -9.05 28.86
C SER A 142 22.16 -9.17 28.71
N ASP A 143 22.82 -9.89 29.63
CA ASP A 143 24.26 -10.11 29.60
C ASP A 143 24.66 -11.26 28.67
N SER A 144 23.68 -12.05 28.21
CA SER A 144 23.95 -13.20 27.33
C SER A 144 24.38 -12.74 25.94
N SER A 145 25.32 -13.45 25.32
CA SER A 145 25.74 -13.18 23.93
C SER A 145 24.58 -13.34 22.95
N SER A 146 23.62 -14.24 23.23
CA SER A 146 22.40 -14.41 22.43
C SER A 146 21.54 -13.16 22.45
N TYR A 147 21.36 -12.52 23.61
CA TYR A 147 20.68 -11.23 23.70
C TYR A 147 21.42 -10.16 22.93
N GLN A 148 22.73 -10.04 23.11
CA GLN A 148 23.54 -9.02 22.43
C GLN A 148 23.48 -9.15 20.90
N LEU A 149 23.58 -10.37 20.37
CA LEU A 149 23.48 -10.63 18.93
C LEU A 149 22.08 -10.31 18.38
N LEU A 150 21.02 -10.75 19.07
CA LEU A 150 19.65 -10.42 18.67
C LEU A 150 19.39 -8.91 18.75
N ASN A 151 19.94 -8.24 19.77
CA ASN A 151 19.81 -6.79 19.91
C ASN A 151 20.53 -6.07 18.77
N ILE A 152 21.72 -6.51 18.35
CA ILE A 152 22.42 -5.96 17.18
C ILE A 152 21.59 -6.15 15.90
N ILE A 153 20.99 -7.33 15.69
CA ILE A 153 20.09 -7.58 14.55
C ILE A 153 18.90 -6.61 14.58
N ALA A 154 18.30 -6.43 15.76
CA ALA A 154 17.16 -5.55 15.97
C ALA A 154 17.52 -4.06 15.90
N ASP A 155 18.77 -3.70 16.15
CA ASP A 155 19.24 -2.32 16.13
C ASP A 155 19.74 -1.88 14.75
N ALA A 156 20.18 -2.82 13.90
CA ALA A 156 20.77 -2.54 12.60
C ALA A 156 19.94 -1.60 11.72
N ALA A 157 18.61 -1.79 11.64
CA ALA A 157 17.74 -0.94 10.83
C ALA A 157 17.64 0.50 11.38
N PHE A 158 17.74 0.68 12.70
CA PHE A 158 17.76 2.00 13.34
C PHE A 158 19.13 2.66 13.21
N PHE A 159 20.21 1.90 13.42
CA PHE A 159 21.57 2.39 13.27
C PHE A 159 21.85 2.87 11.83
N PHE A 160 21.54 2.03 10.84
CA PHE A 160 21.71 2.32 9.41
C PHE A 160 20.50 3.05 8.79
N LEU A 161 19.61 3.61 9.60
CA LEU A 161 18.47 4.39 9.13
C LEU A 161 18.88 5.49 8.12
N PRO A 162 20.00 6.21 8.28
CA PRO A 162 20.43 7.16 7.26
C PRO A 162 20.65 6.52 5.88
N VAL A 163 21.23 5.32 5.84
CA VAL A 163 21.50 4.60 4.58
C VAL A 163 20.19 4.17 3.91
N LEU A 164 19.25 3.64 4.70
CA LEU A 164 17.93 3.23 4.21
C LEU A 164 17.14 4.44 3.67
N LEU A 165 17.17 5.57 4.38
CA LEU A 165 16.52 6.81 3.95
C LEU A 165 17.22 7.44 2.75
N ALA A 166 18.54 7.29 2.61
CA ALA A 166 19.25 7.77 1.42
C ALA A 166 18.75 7.08 0.15
N TYR A 167 18.41 5.79 0.24
CA TYR A 167 17.75 5.07 -0.86
C TYR A 167 16.38 5.70 -1.18
N GLY A 168 15.48 5.82 -0.20
CA GLY A 168 14.15 6.41 -0.43
C GLY A 168 14.20 7.85 -0.96
N ALA A 169 15.09 8.67 -0.40
CA ALA A 169 15.30 10.06 -0.82
C ALA A 169 15.85 10.12 -2.25
N SER A 170 16.73 9.19 -2.64
CA SER A 170 17.29 9.17 -3.99
C SER A 170 16.24 8.86 -5.06
N VAL A 171 15.28 7.99 -4.73
CA VAL A 171 14.12 7.71 -5.58
C VAL A 171 13.27 8.98 -5.72
N LYS A 172 13.00 9.69 -4.60
CA LYS A 172 12.22 10.92 -4.61
C LYS A 172 12.87 12.05 -5.41
N PHE A 173 14.17 12.25 -5.26
CA PHE A 173 14.92 13.33 -5.91
C PHE A 173 15.48 12.95 -7.29
N GLU A 174 15.17 11.75 -7.77
CA GLU A 174 15.59 11.22 -9.07
C GLU A 174 17.12 11.27 -9.27
N CYS A 175 17.87 10.81 -8.26
CA CYS A 175 19.33 10.73 -8.29
C CYS A 175 19.81 9.29 -8.01
N SER A 176 21.11 9.03 -8.18
CA SER A 176 21.68 7.68 -8.07
C SER A 176 21.52 7.09 -6.65
N PRO A 177 20.78 5.97 -6.48
CA PRO A 177 20.58 5.37 -5.15
C PRO A 177 21.86 4.83 -4.52
N ILE A 178 22.73 4.23 -5.34
CA ILE A 178 24.01 3.68 -4.87
C ILE A 178 24.92 4.82 -4.37
N LEU A 179 24.99 5.94 -5.08
CA LEU A 179 25.80 7.08 -4.64
C LEU A 179 25.20 7.75 -3.39
N ALA A 180 23.89 7.88 -3.30
CA ALA A 180 23.21 8.40 -2.12
C ALA A 180 23.51 7.56 -0.87
N MET A 181 23.35 6.23 -0.97
CA MET A 181 23.69 5.29 0.10
C MET A 181 25.18 5.32 0.45
N THR A 182 26.05 5.53 -0.54
CA THR A 182 27.50 5.68 -0.31
C THR A 182 27.80 6.95 0.50
N VAL A 183 27.14 8.08 0.19
CA VAL A 183 27.29 9.33 0.96
C VAL A 183 26.79 9.14 2.41
N ALA A 184 25.67 8.43 2.61
CA ALA A 184 25.23 8.04 3.96
C ALA A 184 26.27 7.15 4.67
N GLY A 185 26.87 6.21 3.94
CA GLY A 185 27.96 5.37 4.43
C GLY A 185 29.20 6.16 4.87
N VAL A 186 29.50 7.28 4.22
CA VAL A 186 30.58 8.19 4.67
C VAL A 186 30.26 8.74 6.05
N LEU A 187 29.03 9.21 6.29
CA LEU A 187 28.61 9.75 7.60
C LEU A 187 28.70 8.72 8.73
N LEU A 188 28.51 7.44 8.41
CA LEU A 188 28.56 6.32 9.36
C LEU A 188 29.92 5.59 9.35
N HIS A 189 30.90 6.08 8.60
CA HIS A 189 32.16 5.37 8.44
C HIS A 189 32.92 5.26 9.79
N PRO A 190 33.45 4.09 10.18
CA PRO A 190 34.15 3.92 11.45
C PRO A 190 35.34 4.88 11.65
N GLY A 191 35.96 5.33 10.55
CA GLY A 191 36.99 6.37 10.59
C GLY A 191 36.50 7.70 11.19
N ILE A 192 35.24 8.09 10.97
CA ILE A 192 34.64 9.27 11.61
C ILE A 192 34.52 9.05 13.11
N ALA A 193 34.04 7.87 13.54
CA ALA A 193 33.94 7.53 14.95
C ALA A 193 35.31 7.54 15.66
N GLN A 194 36.35 7.04 14.99
CA GLN A 194 37.73 7.09 15.51
C GLN A 194 38.26 8.53 15.61
N MET A 195 37.98 9.38 14.62
CA MET A 195 38.34 10.80 14.67
C MET A 195 37.62 11.52 15.83
N MET A 196 36.34 11.24 16.06
CA MET A 196 35.59 11.76 17.21
C MET A 196 36.22 11.31 18.53
N ALA A 197 36.53 10.02 18.67
CA ALA A 197 37.14 9.47 19.87
C ALA A 197 38.52 10.07 20.18
N SER A 198 39.23 10.57 19.16
CA SER A 198 40.53 11.24 19.34
C SER A 198 40.42 12.62 20.01
N GLY A 199 39.23 13.25 19.98
CA GLY A 199 38.97 14.59 20.52
C GLY A 199 39.73 15.74 19.84
N LYS A 200 40.48 15.46 18.77
CA LYS A 200 41.26 16.48 18.04
C LYS A 200 40.36 17.23 17.06
N PRO A 201 40.56 18.55 16.89
CA PRO A 201 39.90 19.30 15.82
C PRO A 201 40.22 18.68 14.46
N VAL A 202 39.21 18.49 13.63
CA VAL A 202 39.36 18.02 12.26
C VAL A 202 39.01 19.16 11.31
N ASP A 203 39.84 19.35 10.29
CA ASP A 203 39.59 20.28 9.20
C ASP A 203 39.59 19.55 7.84
N PHE A 204 38.80 20.09 6.92
CA PHE A 204 38.77 19.70 5.53
C PHE A 204 39.11 20.93 4.69
N LEU A 205 40.27 20.94 4.05
CA LEU A 205 40.77 22.08 3.25
C LEU A 205 40.78 23.40 4.04
N GLY A 206 41.14 23.36 5.33
CA GLY A 206 41.15 24.53 6.22
C GLY A 206 39.79 24.94 6.78
N ILE A 207 38.71 24.23 6.43
CA ILE A 207 37.38 24.43 7.00
C ILE A 207 37.20 23.45 8.16
N LYS A 208 36.90 23.95 9.35
CA LYS A 208 36.65 23.10 10.52
C LYS A 208 35.42 22.24 10.31
N VAL A 209 35.56 20.94 10.53
CA VAL A 209 34.47 19.97 10.46
C VAL A 209 34.00 19.66 11.87
N LEU A 210 32.71 19.86 12.13
CA LEU A 210 32.10 19.43 13.38
C LEU A 210 31.73 17.95 13.24
N LEU A 211 32.54 17.09 13.84
CA LEU A 211 32.24 15.67 13.88
C LEU A 211 31.04 15.42 14.81
N ALA A 212 30.12 14.60 14.35
CA ALA A 212 28.91 14.22 15.07
C ALA A 212 28.62 12.75 14.85
N ASP A 213 27.84 12.17 15.76
CA ASP A 213 27.23 10.87 15.51
C ASP A 213 26.01 11.04 14.61
N TYR A 214 26.07 10.42 13.43
CA TYR A 214 25.00 10.44 12.43
C TYR A 214 24.14 9.18 12.48
N SER A 215 24.43 8.23 13.38
CA SER A 215 23.67 6.99 13.54
C SER A 215 22.20 7.31 13.87
N GLY A 216 21.26 6.67 13.16
CA GLY A 216 19.83 6.95 13.32
C GLY A 216 19.35 8.34 12.86
N SER A 217 20.19 9.13 12.19
CA SER A 217 19.79 10.47 11.72
C SER A 217 18.86 10.42 10.50
N VAL A 218 17.81 11.26 10.54
CA VAL A 218 16.78 11.31 9.48
C VAL A 218 16.94 12.55 8.60
N LEU A 219 16.76 13.74 9.18
CA LEU A 219 16.76 15.00 8.43
C LEU A 219 18.09 15.30 7.72
N PRO A 220 19.27 15.09 8.35
CA PRO A 220 20.55 15.37 7.71
C PRO A 220 20.73 14.61 6.39
N ILE A 221 20.38 13.33 6.34
CA ILE A 221 20.60 12.55 5.13
C ILE A 221 19.62 12.93 4.01
N ILE A 222 18.36 13.24 4.33
CA ILE A 222 17.36 13.66 3.33
C ILE A 222 17.81 14.98 2.68
N LEU A 223 18.26 15.94 3.49
CA LEU A 223 18.81 17.21 3.00
C LEU A 223 20.08 17.00 2.16
N THR A 224 20.95 16.09 2.59
CA THR A 224 22.18 15.75 1.86
C THR A 224 21.87 15.18 0.48
N VAL A 225 20.93 14.23 0.39
CA VAL A 225 20.54 13.62 -0.90
C VAL A 225 19.79 14.61 -1.78
N TRP A 226 18.97 15.49 -1.20
CA TRP A 226 18.38 16.60 -1.93
C TRP A 226 19.44 17.48 -2.57
N LEU A 227 20.46 17.93 -1.83
CA LEU A 227 21.58 18.70 -2.38
C LEU A 227 22.41 17.90 -3.40
N MET A 228 22.64 16.61 -3.12
CA MET A 228 23.32 15.69 -4.04
C MET A 228 22.61 15.62 -5.39
N SER A 229 21.27 15.66 -5.44
CA SER A 229 20.53 15.62 -6.70
C SER A 229 20.87 16.80 -7.64
N TRP A 230 21.21 17.96 -7.07
CA TRP A 230 21.63 19.14 -7.84
C TRP A 230 23.08 18.96 -8.33
N ILE A 231 23.95 18.43 -7.47
CA ILE A 231 25.34 18.10 -7.80
C ILE A 231 25.39 17.04 -8.91
N GLU A 232 24.55 16.02 -8.86
CA GLU A 232 24.51 14.98 -9.89
C GLU A 232 24.04 15.51 -11.24
N ARG A 233 23.01 16.38 -11.26
CA ARG A 233 22.58 17.07 -12.49
C ARG A 233 23.69 17.95 -13.07
N PHE A 234 24.45 18.62 -12.21
CA PHE A 234 25.63 19.38 -12.61
C PHE A 234 26.73 18.45 -13.19
N ALA A 235 27.08 17.38 -12.47
CA ALA A 235 28.06 16.40 -12.91
C ALA A 235 27.68 15.78 -14.27
N GLU A 236 26.40 15.46 -14.48
CA GLU A 236 25.86 14.93 -15.73
C GLU A 236 26.04 15.92 -16.91
N LYS A 237 25.82 17.22 -16.65
CA LYS A 237 25.90 18.28 -17.66
C LYS A 237 27.34 18.59 -18.09
N TYR A 238 28.29 18.61 -17.15
CA TYR A 238 29.66 19.05 -17.41
C TYR A 238 30.66 17.91 -17.66
N SER A 239 30.31 16.65 -17.37
CA SER A 239 31.20 15.52 -17.61
C SER A 239 31.33 15.19 -19.11
N PRO A 240 32.55 15.18 -19.69
CA PRO A 240 32.75 14.81 -21.09
C PRO A 240 32.35 13.35 -21.35
N SER A 241 31.66 13.08 -22.46
CA SER A 241 31.02 11.79 -22.77
C SER A 241 31.97 10.59 -22.65
N ILE A 242 33.23 10.74 -23.06
CA ILE A 242 34.24 9.66 -23.12
C ILE A 242 34.65 9.17 -21.73
N ILE A 243 34.69 10.07 -20.74
CA ILE A 243 35.14 9.77 -19.38
C ILE A 243 34.04 9.96 -18.34
N LYS A 244 32.79 10.22 -18.79
CA LYS A 244 31.64 10.52 -17.93
C LYS A 244 31.41 9.44 -16.89
N PHE A 245 31.60 8.18 -17.25
CA PHE A 245 31.47 7.03 -16.35
C PHE A 245 32.33 7.15 -15.08
N PHE A 246 33.54 7.72 -15.19
CA PHE A 246 34.44 7.91 -14.05
C PHE A 246 34.24 9.28 -13.38
N ILE A 247 34.12 10.33 -14.19
CA ILE A 247 34.09 11.71 -13.70
C ILE A 247 32.80 12.03 -12.97
N LYS A 248 31.64 11.54 -13.46
CA LYS A 248 30.35 11.86 -12.85
C LYS A 248 30.26 11.35 -11.40
N PRO A 249 30.46 10.04 -11.09
CA PRO A 249 30.45 9.56 -9.71
C PRO A 249 31.50 10.23 -8.83
N MET A 250 32.69 10.51 -9.38
CA MET A 250 33.76 11.20 -8.65
C MET A 250 33.33 12.61 -8.22
N ILE A 251 32.77 13.40 -9.14
CA ILE A 251 32.24 14.74 -8.83
C ILE A 251 31.13 14.64 -7.79
N VAL A 252 30.19 13.71 -7.95
CA VAL A 252 29.09 13.55 -6.99
C VAL A 252 29.63 13.27 -5.58
N LEU A 253 30.57 12.34 -5.41
CA LEU A 253 31.10 12.00 -4.10
C LEU A 253 32.00 13.10 -3.51
N ILE A 254 32.91 13.70 -4.32
CA ILE A 254 33.87 14.70 -3.84
C ILE A 254 33.19 16.00 -3.38
N PHE A 255 32.02 16.32 -3.92
CA PHE A 255 31.25 17.48 -3.48
C PHE A 255 30.21 17.13 -2.42
N SER A 256 29.48 16.02 -2.58
CA SER A 256 28.37 15.71 -1.68
C SER A 256 28.84 15.23 -0.31
N ALA A 257 29.92 14.45 -0.22
CA ALA A 257 30.39 13.94 1.06
C ALA A 257 30.99 15.04 1.97
N PRO A 258 31.87 15.95 1.49
CA PRO A 258 32.30 17.08 2.30
C PRO A 258 31.16 18.05 2.62
N LEU A 259 30.23 18.27 1.70
CA LEU A 259 29.04 19.09 1.96
C LEU A 259 28.20 18.51 3.10
N ALA A 260 28.02 17.18 3.11
CA ALA A 260 27.31 16.49 4.19
C ALA A 260 27.99 16.72 5.55
N LEU A 261 29.32 16.64 5.60
CA LEU A 261 30.07 16.79 6.86
C LEU A 261 30.23 18.24 7.34
N VAL A 262 30.52 19.16 6.43
CA VAL A 262 30.84 20.57 6.74
C VAL A 262 29.57 21.40 6.95
N VAL A 263 28.56 21.20 6.10
CA VAL A 263 27.34 22.01 6.10
C VAL A 263 26.23 21.29 6.82
N VAL A 264 25.96 20.04 6.42
CA VAL A 264 24.81 19.31 6.94
C VAL A 264 25.06 18.77 8.35
N GLY A 265 26.31 18.55 8.75
CA GLY A 265 26.69 18.20 10.13
C GLY A 265 26.24 19.23 11.16
N PRO A 266 26.75 20.48 11.11
CA PRO A 266 26.32 21.54 12.02
C PRO A 266 24.82 21.83 11.96
N LEU A 267 24.22 21.82 10.77
CA LEU A 267 22.78 21.97 10.59
C LEU A 267 22.00 20.82 11.24
N GLY A 268 22.48 19.59 11.10
CA GLY A 268 21.87 18.39 11.64
C GLY A 268 21.86 18.38 13.16
N ILE A 269 22.97 18.78 13.78
CA ILE A 269 23.05 18.96 15.24
C ILE A 269 22.09 20.05 15.70
N PHE A 270 22.12 21.22 15.05
CA PHE A 270 21.22 22.32 15.39
C PHE A 270 19.74 21.92 15.28
N LEU A 271 19.36 21.22 14.21
CA LEU A 271 18.00 20.71 14.01
C LEU A 271 17.63 19.65 15.06
N ASN A 272 18.53 18.71 15.36
CA ASN A 272 18.29 17.69 16.38
C ASN A 272 18.14 18.30 17.77
N ASP A 273 18.97 19.29 18.13
CA ASP A 273 18.89 19.99 19.41
C ASP A 273 17.63 20.85 19.50
N MET A 274 17.22 21.48 18.40
CA MET A 274 15.96 22.23 18.33
C MET A 274 14.75 21.31 18.51
N VAL A 275 14.71 20.14 17.84
CA VAL A 275 13.63 19.17 18.01
C VAL A 275 13.62 18.58 19.42
N ALA A 276 14.78 18.23 19.96
CA ALA A 276 14.91 17.68 21.31
C ALA A 276 14.50 18.69 22.39
N SER A 277 14.91 19.95 22.26
CA SER A 277 14.53 21.02 23.18
C SER A 277 13.05 21.37 23.08
N ALA A 278 12.48 21.44 21.86
CA ALA A 278 11.04 21.63 21.67
C ALA A 278 10.22 20.48 22.30
N ALA A 279 10.65 19.23 22.07
CA ALA A 279 10.03 18.07 22.69
C ALA A 279 10.13 18.12 24.22
N ALA A 280 11.28 18.52 24.78
CA ALA A 280 11.46 18.65 26.22
C ALA A 280 10.59 19.76 26.84
N VAL A 281 10.40 20.89 26.15
CA VAL A 281 9.51 21.97 26.60
C VAL A 281 8.06 21.49 26.64
N ILE A 282 7.62 20.78 25.61
CA ILE A 282 6.27 20.21 25.56
C ILE A 282 6.12 19.11 26.62
N ASP A 283 7.13 18.28 26.84
CA ASP A 283 7.11 17.28 27.89
C ASP A 283 7.09 17.91 29.30
N GLN A 284 7.72 19.06 29.52
CA GLN A 284 7.69 19.70 30.84
C GLN A 284 6.35 20.40 31.14
N HIS A 285 5.68 20.95 30.12
CA HIS A 285 4.50 21.80 30.33
C HIS A 285 3.17 21.16 29.90
N ALA A 286 3.21 20.20 28.97
CA ALA A 286 2.02 19.71 28.28
C ALA A 286 2.20 18.27 27.74
N ARG A 287 2.65 17.32 28.57
CA ARG A 287 2.80 15.88 28.21
C ARG A 287 1.56 15.26 27.56
N TRP A 288 0.38 15.75 27.98
CA TRP A 288 -0.92 15.31 27.50
C TRP A 288 -1.29 15.87 26.13
N LEU A 289 -0.70 17.00 25.71
CA LEU A 289 -1.18 17.76 24.55
C LEU A 289 -0.92 17.04 23.24
N ILE A 290 0.31 16.56 22.99
CA ILE A 290 0.60 15.91 21.70
C ILE A 290 -0.14 14.57 21.57
N PRO A 291 -0.12 13.66 22.56
CA PRO A 291 -0.88 12.43 22.48
C PRO A 291 -2.41 12.66 22.37
N MET A 292 -2.96 13.71 22.99
CA MET A 292 -4.36 14.12 22.79
C MET A 292 -4.61 14.57 21.34
N LEU A 293 -3.77 15.45 20.80
CA LEU A 293 -3.91 15.95 19.43
C LEU A 293 -3.75 14.83 18.41
N MET A 294 -2.80 13.93 18.61
CA MET A 294 -2.64 12.73 17.80
C MET A 294 -3.88 11.84 17.94
N GLY A 295 -4.28 11.48 19.16
CA GLY A 295 -5.47 10.66 19.40
C GLY A 295 -6.75 11.19 18.73
N GLY A 296 -6.96 12.51 18.79
CA GLY A 296 -8.16 13.14 18.24
C GLY A 296 -8.08 13.54 16.77
N LEU A 297 -6.94 14.00 16.26
CA LEU A 297 -6.82 14.50 14.88
C LEU A 297 -6.26 13.48 13.90
N GLN A 298 -5.75 12.34 14.36
CA GLN A 298 -5.19 11.30 13.49
C GLN A 298 -6.08 10.93 12.30
N PRO A 299 -7.42 10.78 12.42
CA PRO A 299 -8.26 10.46 11.25
C PRO A 299 -8.12 11.51 10.13
N PHE A 300 -8.07 12.80 10.46
CA PHE A 300 -7.81 13.86 9.48
C PHE A 300 -6.38 13.83 8.95
N LEU A 301 -5.41 13.53 9.81
CA LEU A 301 -4.02 13.42 9.40
C LEU A 301 -3.79 12.25 8.42
N VAL A 302 -4.54 11.16 8.58
CA VAL A 302 -4.54 10.02 7.66
C VAL A 302 -5.17 10.40 6.32
N ILE A 303 -6.33 11.06 6.32
CA ILE A 303 -7.00 11.52 5.08
C ILE A 303 -6.10 12.48 4.28
N THR A 304 -5.38 13.35 4.97
CA THR A 304 -4.50 14.34 4.34
C THR A 304 -3.09 13.81 4.04
N GLY A 305 -2.79 12.56 4.41
CA GLY A 305 -1.44 11.97 4.33
C GLY A 305 -0.41 12.63 5.27
N THR A 306 -0.81 13.61 6.07
CA THR A 306 0.06 14.36 6.98
C THR A 306 0.49 13.56 8.20
N ALA A 307 -0.19 12.44 8.51
CA ALA A 307 0.18 11.52 9.59
C ALA A 307 1.65 11.07 9.49
N TRP A 308 2.15 10.89 8.26
CA TRP A 308 3.53 10.49 8.00
C TRP A 308 4.57 11.58 8.26
N ALA A 309 4.15 12.85 8.37
CA ALA A 309 5.04 13.96 8.71
C ALA A 309 5.66 13.83 10.11
N MET A 310 5.02 13.07 11.00
CA MET A 310 5.49 12.83 12.36
C MET A 310 6.50 11.67 12.46
N THR A 311 6.64 10.86 11.41
CA THR A 311 7.52 9.68 11.38
C THR A 311 9.01 10.01 11.64
N PRO A 312 9.61 11.07 11.06
CA PRO A 312 10.97 11.49 11.39
C PRO A 312 11.20 11.77 12.88
N ILE A 313 10.22 12.39 13.54
CA ILE A 313 10.32 12.75 14.96
C ILE A 313 10.24 11.48 15.81
N ALA A 314 9.29 10.60 15.52
CA ALA A 314 9.12 9.33 16.24
C ALA A 314 10.33 8.40 16.08
N THR A 315 10.84 8.24 14.85
CA THR A 315 12.02 7.40 14.57
C THR A 315 13.31 7.99 15.15
N GLY A 316 13.45 9.32 15.15
CA GLY A 316 14.54 10.01 15.83
C GLY A 316 14.54 9.79 17.34
N GLN A 317 13.37 9.86 17.98
CA GLN A 317 13.24 9.56 19.42
C GLN A 317 13.53 8.09 19.74
N LEU A 318 13.00 7.16 18.94
CA LEU A 318 13.31 5.72 19.09
C LEU A 318 14.81 5.44 18.97
N SER A 319 15.50 6.09 18.03
CA SER A 319 16.93 5.90 17.83
C SER A 319 17.77 6.50 18.96
N LYS A 320 17.41 7.72 19.43
CA LYS A 320 18.18 8.44 20.45
C LYS A 320 17.90 7.97 21.88
N ASN A 321 16.62 7.71 22.20
CA ASN A 321 16.15 7.44 23.55
C ASN A 321 15.78 5.96 23.76
N GLY A 322 15.65 5.16 22.69
CA GLY A 322 15.14 3.79 22.74
C GLY A 322 13.61 3.69 22.82
N PHE A 323 12.92 4.82 22.98
CA PHE A 323 11.47 4.91 23.04
C PHE A 323 10.99 6.25 22.45
N GLU A 324 9.74 6.30 22.01
CA GLU A 324 9.07 7.54 21.62
C GLU A 324 7.76 7.71 22.37
N MET A 325 7.46 8.95 22.72
CA MET A 325 6.37 9.34 23.63
C MET A 325 5.31 10.19 22.93
N ILE A 326 5.53 10.55 21.67
CA ILE A 326 4.81 11.63 21.00
C ILE A 326 3.70 11.05 20.12
N ASN A 327 4.02 10.10 19.26
CA ASN A 327 3.13 9.67 18.19
C ASN A 327 2.44 8.34 18.54
N GLY A 328 3.20 7.34 18.96
CA GLY A 328 2.71 5.98 19.23
C GLY A 328 1.56 5.91 20.23
N PRO A 329 1.65 6.58 21.40
CA PRO A 329 0.57 6.57 22.39
C PRO A 329 -0.75 7.19 21.87
N GLY A 330 -0.65 8.30 21.14
CA GLY A 330 -1.82 8.96 20.54
C GLY A 330 -2.41 8.17 19.36
N MET A 331 -1.58 7.61 18.50
CA MET A 331 -2.02 6.74 17.41
C MET A 331 -2.72 5.47 17.93
N LEU A 332 -2.22 4.86 19.02
CA LEU A 332 -2.89 3.73 19.68
C LEU A 332 -4.30 4.13 20.12
N ALA A 333 -4.43 5.26 20.81
CA ALA A 333 -5.72 5.78 21.24
C ALA A 333 -6.68 6.00 20.06
N SER A 334 -6.18 6.60 18.97
CA SER A 334 -7.02 6.86 17.79
C SER A 334 -7.47 5.60 17.07
N ASN A 335 -6.57 4.62 16.86
CA ASN A 335 -6.88 3.40 16.12
C ASN A 335 -7.92 2.55 16.87
N ILE A 336 -7.77 2.45 18.21
CA ILE A 336 -8.76 1.77 19.05
C ILE A 336 -10.10 2.52 19.05
N ALA A 337 -10.08 3.86 19.10
CA ALA A 337 -11.29 4.65 19.01
C ALA A 337 -12.00 4.45 17.66
N GLN A 338 -11.29 4.47 16.53
CA GLN A 338 -11.88 4.19 15.22
C GLN A 338 -12.47 2.78 15.13
N GLY A 339 -11.79 1.76 15.67
CA GLY A 339 -12.35 0.41 15.76
C GLY A 339 -13.62 0.37 16.61
N ALA A 340 -13.62 1.04 17.77
CA ALA A 340 -14.76 1.08 18.67
C ALA A 340 -15.99 1.81 18.09
N ALA A 341 -15.78 2.95 17.40
CA ALA A 341 -16.85 3.66 16.72
C ALA A 341 -17.50 2.78 15.64
N THR A 342 -16.68 2.11 14.84
CA THR A 342 -17.14 1.28 13.73
C THR A 342 -17.82 -0.01 14.21
N LEU A 343 -17.31 -0.65 15.27
CA LEU A 343 -18.00 -1.78 15.90
C LEU A 343 -19.32 -1.35 16.56
N CYS A 344 -19.38 -0.15 17.15
CA CYS A 344 -20.64 0.41 17.65
C CYS A 344 -21.65 0.61 16.52
N VAL A 345 -21.22 1.09 15.35
CA VAL A 345 -22.05 1.19 14.14
C VAL A 345 -22.58 -0.19 13.74
N ALA A 346 -21.72 -1.22 13.69
CA ALA A 346 -22.12 -2.58 13.34
C ALA A 346 -23.23 -3.12 14.27
N LEU A 347 -23.14 -2.85 15.57
CA LEU A 347 -24.13 -3.31 16.55
C LEU A 347 -25.43 -2.51 16.52
N LYS A 348 -25.38 -1.22 16.14
CA LYS A 348 -26.54 -0.31 16.19
C LYS A 348 -27.28 -0.20 14.86
N THR A 349 -26.61 -0.41 13.72
CA THR A 349 -27.22 -0.30 12.39
C THR A 349 -28.27 -1.39 12.17
N LYS A 350 -29.33 -1.07 11.42
CA LYS A 350 -30.31 -2.04 10.94
C LYS A 350 -29.98 -2.58 9.55
N ASN A 351 -29.09 -1.94 8.81
CA ASN A 351 -28.70 -2.32 7.45
C ASN A 351 -27.69 -3.49 7.49
N SER A 352 -28.01 -4.61 6.84
CA SER A 352 -27.16 -5.82 6.82
C SER A 352 -25.80 -5.57 6.16
N GLY A 353 -25.77 -4.86 5.03
CA GLY A 353 -24.52 -4.52 4.35
C GLY A 353 -23.63 -3.60 5.19
N LEU A 354 -24.20 -2.56 5.81
CA LEU A 354 -23.43 -1.66 6.69
C LEU A 354 -22.95 -2.41 7.93
N ARG A 355 -23.73 -3.36 8.45
CA ARG A 355 -23.34 -4.23 9.56
C ARG A 355 -22.14 -5.09 9.21
N GLN A 356 -22.15 -5.76 8.05
CA GLN A 356 -21.06 -6.61 7.59
C GLN A 356 -19.77 -5.82 7.29
N LEU A 357 -19.91 -4.67 6.64
CA LEU A 357 -18.79 -3.76 6.40
C LEU A 357 -18.22 -3.24 7.72
N ALA A 358 -19.06 -2.77 8.63
CA ALA A 358 -18.62 -2.21 9.89
C ALA A 358 -18.06 -3.27 10.85
N SER A 359 -18.55 -4.51 10.86
CA SER A 359 -17.98 -5.56 11.70
C SER A 359 -16.55 -5.91 11.27
N SER A 360 -16.35 -6.14 9.97
CA SER A 360 -15.04 -6.47 9.39
C SER A 360 -14.06 -5.30 9.48
N ALA A 361 -14.48 -4.10 9.08
CA ALA A 361 -13.66 -2.90 9.12
C ALA A 361 -13.33 -2.46 10.57
N GLY A 362 -14.27 -2.61 11.49
CA GLY A 362 -14.08 -2.28 12.91
C GLY A 362 -13.06 -3.18 13.59
N PHE A 363 -13.10 -4.50 13.31
CA PHE A 363 -12.10 -5.43 13.82
C PHE A 363 -10.70 -5.15 13.25
N THR A 364 -10.63 -4.88 11.95
CA THR A 364 -9.39 -4.52 11.24
C THR A 364 -8.76 -3.25 11.83
N ALA A 365 -9.57 -2.25 12.18
CA ALA A 365 -9.13 -1.03 12.86
C ALA A 365 -8.59 -1.28 14.27
N LEU A 366 -9.18 -2.19 15.05
CA LEU A 366 -8.60 -2.59 16.34
C LEU A 366 -7.23 -3.25 16.19
N MET A 367 -6.98 -3.93 15.07
CA MET A 367 -5.67 -4.51 14.76
C MET A 367 -4.64 -3.49 14.25
N GLY A 368 -5.05 -2.23 14.04
CA GLY A 368 -4.15 -1.14 13.64
C GLY A 368 -4.21 -0.79 12.14
N ILE A 369 -5.17 -1.35 11.39
CA ILE A 369 -5.42 -0.99 9.99
C ILE A 369 -6.75 -0.23 9.94
N THR A 370 -6.68 1.10 9.82
CA THR A 370 -7.85 1.97 10.05
C THR A 370 -8.54 2.43 8.77
N GLU A 371 -7.92 2.25 7.61
CA GLU A 371 -8.40 2.71 6.32
C GLU A 371 -9.80 2.18 5.98
N PRO A 372 -10.09 0.86 6.15
CA PRO A 372 -11.44 0.35 5.89
C PRO A 372 -12.50 0.97 6.82
N SER A 373 -12.12 1.25 8.08
CA SER A 373 -13.00 1.84 9.10
C SER A 373 -13.24 3.33 8.87
N LEU A 374 -12.18 4.04 8.50
CA LEU A 374 -12.18 5.48 8.24
C LEU A 374 -13.01 5.80 7.01
N TYR A 375 -12.64 5.24 5.85
CA TYR A 375 -13.27 5.53 4.56
C TYR A 375 -14.60 4.80 4.39
N GLY A 376 -14.68 3.54 4.87
CA GLY A 376 -15.87 2.71 4.69
C GLY A 376 -17.04 3.12 5.59
N VAL A 377 -16.76 3.65 6.79
CA VAL A 377 -17.80 3.84 7.82
C VAL A 377 -17.76 5.22 8.47
N THR A 378 -16.72 5.54 9.23
CA THR A 378 -16.76 6.71 10.14
C THR A 378 -16.81 8.04 9.41
N LEU A 379 -16.02 8.22 8.34
CA LEU A 379 -15.99 9.46 7.55
C LEU A 379 -17.32 9.72 6.85
N ARG A 380 -17.94 8.65 6.32
CA ARG A 380 -19.25 8.71 5.66
C ARG A 380 -20.35 9.11 6.63
N LEU A 381 -20.39 8.48 7.80
CA LEU A 381 -21.43 8.69 8.80
C LEU A 381 -21.23 9.97 9.64
N LYS A 382 -20.04 10.58 9.61
CA LYS A 382 -19.61 11.84 10.28
C LYS A 382 -19.71 11.85 11.80
N ARG A 383 -20.87 11.51 12.39
CA ARG A 383 -21.08 11.44 13.84
C ARG A 383 -20.20 10.37 14.51
N PRO A 384 -20.05 9.14 13.95
CA PRO A 384 -19.11 8.15 14.49
C PRO A 384 -17.65 8.62 14.39
N LEU A 385 -17.29 9.39 13.35
CA LEU A 385 -15.96 10.01 13.26
C LEU A 385 -15.73 10.99 14.41
N ILE A 386 -16.67 11.89 14.68
CA ILE A 386 -16.57 12.85 15.80
C ILE A 386 -16.43 12.10 17.14
N ALA A 387 -17.21 11.04 17.34
CA ALA A 387 -17.12 10.21 18.53
C ALA A 387 -15.72 9.57 18.68
N ALA A 388 -15.16 9.03 17.59
CA ALA A 388 -13.82 8.46 17.57
C ALA A 388 -12.74 9.50 17.86
N MET A 389 -12.88 10.72 17.33
CA MET A 389 -11.95 11.81 17.61
C MET A 389 -11.97 12.22 19.09
N ILE A 390 -13.16 12.32 19.70
CA ILE A 390 -13.30 12.68 21.11
C ILE A 390 -12.74 11.56 22.00
N GLY A 391 -13.11 10.30 21.73
CA GLY A 391 -12.62 9.17 22.53
C GLY A 391 -11.12 8.94 22.37
N GLY A 392 -10.58 9.09 21.16
CA GLY A 392 -9.14 9.07 20.90
C GLY A 392 -8.40 10.22 21.60
N GLY A 393 -8.97 11.43 21.59
CA GLY A 393 -8.42 12.57 22.34
C GLY A 393 -8.39 12.34 23.85
N CYS A 394 -9.48 11.85 24.45
CA CYS A 394 -9.56 11.53 25.88
C CYS A 394 -8.55 10.46 26.30
N ALA A 395 -8.43 9.39 25.52
CA ALA A 395 -7.44 8.35 25.76
C ALA A 395 -6.01 8.88 25.55
N GLY A 396 -5.80 9.77 24.57
CA GLY A 396 -4.53 10.47 24.36
C GLY A 396 -4.11 11.33 25.55
N ILE A 397 -5.04 12.05 26.19
CA ILE A 397 -4.76 12.79 27.43
C ILE A 397 -4.23 11.86 28.50
N TYR A 398 -4.91 10.74 28.75
CA TYR A 398 -4.47 9.75 29.73
C TYR A 398 -3.08 9.22 29.38
N ALA A 399 -2.86 8.80 28.13
CA ALA A 399 -1.59 8.27 27.66
C ALA A 399 -0.42 9.23 27.90
N GLY A 400 -0.60 10.52 27.62
CA GLY A 400 0.42 11.53 27.88
C GLY A 400 0.63 11.80 29.37
N LEU A 401 -0.43 11.86 30.18
CA LEU A 401 -0.32 12.05 31.64
C LEU A 401 0.33 10.85 32.35
N SER A 402 0.05 9.63 31.89
CA SER A 402 0.66 8.41 32.44
C SER A 402 2.11 8.21 32.01
N GLY A 403 2.62 9.03 31.09
CA GLY A 403 3.95 8.86 30.51
C GLY A 403 4.05 7.59 29.67
N LEU A 404 2.98 7.22 28.95
CA LEU A 404 2.97 6.05 28.08
C LEU A 404 3.97 6.26 26.94
N VAL A 405 4.84 5.29 26.72
CA VAL A 405 5.83 5.32 25.63
C VAL A 405 5.77 4.05 24.79
N ARG A 406 6.26 4.13 23.56
CA ARG A 406 6.39 2.99 22.64
C ARG A 406 7.87 2.74 22.36
N TYR A 407 8.29 1.48 22.36
CA TYR A 407 9.68 1.04 22.17
C TYR A 407 9.99 0.53 20.76
N ALA A 408 8.97 0.36 19.92
CA ALA A 408 9.11 -0.12 18.56
C ALA A 408 8.20 0.64 17.58
N PHE A 409 8.70 0.91 16.38
CA PHE A 409 7.89 1.55 15.34
C PHE A 409 7.03 0.50 14.61
N VAL A 410 5.75 0.42 14.97
CA VAL A 410 4.74 -0.47 14.37
C VAL A 410 3.39 0.23 14.35
N SER A 411 2.52 -0.04 13.36
CA SER A 411 1.16 0.54 13.36
C SER A 411 0.46 0.23 14.69
N PRO A 412 0.11 1.23 15.51
CA PRO A 412 -0.40 0.96 16.84
C PRO A 412 -1.82 0.37 16.80
N GLY A 413 -2.01 -0.74 17.47
CA GLY A 413 -3.28 -1.48 17.57
C GLY A 413 -3.15 -2.57 18.62
N LEU A 414 -4.17 -3.39 18.81
CA LEU A 414 -4.12 -4.50 19.77
C LEU A 414 -2.99 -5.49 19.44
N ALA A 415 -2.75 -5.75 18.15
CA ALA A 415 -1.66 -6.60 17.68
C ALA A 415 -0.26 -6.04 18.02
N ALA A 416 -0.15 -4.72 18.20
CA ALA A 416 1.10 -4.03 18.46
C ALA A 416 1.32 -3.71 19.95
N LEU A 417 0.47 -4.20 20.87
CA LEU A 417 0.66 -4.05 22.31
C LEU A 417 2.05 -4.49 22.81
N PRO A 418 2.68 -5.55 22.25
CA PRO A 418 4.07 -5.89 22.59
C PRO A 418 5.07 -4.74 22.43
N ALA A 419 4.84 -3.80 21.51
CA ALA A 419 5.70 -2.64 21.31
C ALA A 419 5.67 -1.63 22.47
N PHE A 420 4.71 -1.76 23.39
CA PHE A 420 4.60 -0.97 24.62
C PHE A 420 5.17 -1.71 25.84
N ILE A 421 5.71 -2.92 25.66
CA ILE A 421 6.41 -3.63 26.72
C ILE A 421 7.84 -3.11 26.78
N GLY A 422 8.26 -2.64 27.95
CA GLY A 422 9.57 -2.07 28.20
C GLY A 422 10.11 -2.45 29.58
N ALA A 423 11.24 -1.85 29.95
CA ALA A 423 11.84 -2.05 31.27
C ALA A 423 10.91 -1.68 32.43
N ASN A 424 9.95 -0.76 32.21
CA ASN A 424 8.88 -0.46 33.16
C ASN A 424 7.64 -1.33 32.85
N PRO A 425 7.31 -2.33 33.71
CA PRO A 425 6.15 -3.19 33.50
C PRO A 425 4.81 -2.43 33.58
N MET A 426 4.77 -1.25 34.21
CA MET A 426 3.55 -0.44 34.27
C MET A 426 3.18 0.17 32.90
N ASN A 427 4.14 0.25 31.97
CA ASN A 427 3.90 0.87 30.66
C ASN A 427 2.85 0.10 29.83
N ILE A 428 2.87 -1.24 29.87
CA ILE A 428 1.84 -2.04 29.19
C ILE A 428 0.47 -1.90 29.86
N VAL A 429 0.43 -1.70 31.18
CA VAL A 429 -0.83 -1.43 31.90
C VAL A 429 -1.42 -0.09 31.46
N HIS A 430 -0.59 0.95 31.35
CA HIS A 430 -1.02 2.25 30.81
C HIS A 430 -1.49 2.14 29.36
N ALA A 431 -0.87 1.30 28.52
CA ALA A 431 -1.34 1.03 27.17
C ALA A 431 -2.75 0.39 27.17
N LEU A 432 -2.98 -0.61 28.02
CA LEU A 432 -4.28 -1.28 28.15
C LEU A 432 -5.37 -0.34 28.66
N ILE A 433 -5.05 0.52 29.64
CA ILE A 433 -5.99 1.53 30.13
C ILE A 433 -6.30 2.56 29.05
N THR A 434 -5.30 2.97 28.26
CA THR A 434 -5.50 3.85 27.10
C THR A 434 -6.46 3.23 26.09
N CYS A 435 -6.27 1.96 25.73
CA CYS A 435 -7.19 1.21 24.86
C CYS A 435 -8.60 1.16 25.45
N LEU A 436 -8.73 0.87 26.76
CA LEU A 436 -10.02 0.79 27.43
C LEU A 436 -10.77 2.12 27.43
N ILE A 437 -10.07 3.23 27.72
CA ILE A 437 -10.66 4.58 27.67
C ILE A 437 -11.11 4.89 26.24
N ALA A 438 -10.24 4.65 25.24
CA ALA A 438 -10.55 4.91 23.84
C ALA A 438 -11.79 4.12 23.40
N LEU A 439 -11.86 2.83 23.76
CA LEU A 439 -12.98 1.96 23.42
C LEU A 439 -14.27 2.42 24.10
N VAL A 440 -14.27 2.57 25.42
CA VAL A 440 -15.48 2.86 26.21
C VAL A 440 -16.04 4.24 25.87
N VAL A 441 -15.19 5.28 25.87
CA VAL A 441 -15.64 6.65 25.58
C VAL A 441 -16.19 6.74 24.17
N THR A 442 -15.47 6.18 23.18
CA THR A 442 -15.93 6.22 21.79
C THR A 442 -17.22 5.45 21.59
N PHE A 443 -17.33 4.24 22.15
CA PHE A 443 -18.50 3.40 22.00
C PHE A 443 -19.75 4.08 22.59
N ILE A 444 -19.65 4.62 23.81
CA ILE A 444 -20.74 5.35 24.46
C ILE A 444 -21.13 6.58 23.64
N LEU A 445 -20.16 7.39 23.20
CA LEU A 445 -20.45 8.58 22.41
C LEU A 445 -21.08 8.25 21.06
N THR A 446 -20.59 7.22 20.37
CA THR A 446 -21.17 6.75 19.10
C THR A 446 -22.60 6.25 19.32
N TRP A 447 -22.84 5.55 20.42
CA TRP A 447 -24.17 5.08 20.80
C TRP A 447 -25.13 6.22 21.10
N ILE A 448 -24.69 7.28 21.79
CA ILE A 448 -25.54 8.42 22.16
C ILE A 448 -25.79 9.34 20.97
N LEU A 449 -24.73 9.75 20.26
CA LEU A 449 -24.84 10.65 19.11
C LEU A 449 -25.64 10.02 17.97
N GLY A 450 -25.59 8.69 17.89
CA GLY A 450 -26.18 7.92 16.81
C GLY A 450 -25.63 8.31 15.45
N PHE A 451 -26.21 7.73 14.43
CA PHE A 451 -25.89 8.00 13.04
C PHE A 451 -27.15 7.76 12.23
N GLU A 452 -27.24 8.42 11.08
CA GLU A 452 -28.28 8.12 10.12
C GLU A 452 -27.86 6.82 9.43
N ASP A 453 -28.70 5.78 9.56
CA ASP A 453 -28.65 4.59 8.70
C ASP A 453 -29.03 5.05 7.28
N SER A 454 -28.16 5.84 6.65
CA SER A 454 -28.25 6.06 5.22
C SER A 454 -28.09 4.67 4.61
N VAL A 455 -29.16 4.20 3.95
CA VAL A 455 -29.12 3.02 3.10
C VAL A 455 -27.84 3.10 2.29
N LEU A 456 -27.07 2.01 2.28
CA LEU A 456 -25.93 1.89 1.37
C LEU A 456 -26.44 2.10 -0.06
N SER A 457 -26.37 3.33 -0.55
CA SER A 457 -26.14 3.57 -1.95
C SER A 457 -24.64 3.34 -2.17
N VAL A 458 -24.31 2.10 -2.56
CA VAL A 458 -23.37 1.93 -3.67
C VAL A 458 -23.82 2.93 -4.74
N PRO A 459 -22.96 3.72 -5.41
CA PRO A 459 -23.39 4.87 -6.20
C PRO A 459 -24.51 4.53 -7.18
N GLU A 460 -25.77 4.69 -6.74
CA GLU A 460 -26.92 4.80 -7.58
C GLU A 460 -26.74 6.15 -8.25
N THR A 461 -26.27 6.10 -9.49
CA THR A 461 -26.44 7.22 -10.40
C THR A 461 -27.94 7.43 -10.51
N THR A 462 -28.46 8.36 -9.72
CA THR A 462 -29.86 8.73 -9.67
C THR A 462 -30.20 9.44 -10.97
N ALA A 463 -30.52 8.69 -12.02
CA ALA A 463 -31.34 9.19 -13.10
C ALA A 463 -32.81 9.03 -12.66
N THR A 464 -33.48 10.16 -12.55
CA THR A 464 -34.85 10.32 -12.09
C THR A 464 -35.80 9.52 -12.99
N VAL A 465 -36.43 8.47 -12.46
CA VAL A 465 -37.64 7.88 -13.06
C VAL A 465 -38.67 7.70 -11.96
N ALA A 466 -39.89 8.17 -12.24
CA ALA A 466 -41.03 8.17 -11.34
C ALA A 466 -41.37 6.75 -10.82
N PRO A 467 -41.98 6.63 -9.62
CA PRO A 467 -42.31 5.33 -9.07
C PRO A 467 -43.43 4.69 -9.88
N LEU A 468 -43.12 3.62 -10.61
CA LEU A 468 -44.09 2.61 -10.98
C LEU A 468 -44.15 1.59 -9.84
N THR A 469 -45.30 1.50 -9.22
CA THR A 469 -45.73 0.36 -8.41
C THR A 469 -45.52 -0.92 -9.21
N SER A 470 -44.69 -1.83 -8.71
CA SER A 470 -44.64 -3.21 -9.18
C SER A 470 -44.58 -4.12 -7.95
N GLU A 471 -45.71 -4.79 -7.72
CA GLU A 471 -45.87 -5.95 -6.88
C GLU A 471 -44.79 -6.98 -7.26
N THR A 472 -44.08 -7.55 -6.28
CA THR A 472 -43.29 -8.76 -6.49
C THR A 472 -44.23 -9.88 -6.93
N PRO A 473 -44.06 -10.50 -8.11
CA PRO A 473 -44.86 -11.66 -8.48
C PRO A 473 -44.47 -12.83 -7.58
N GLU A 474 -45.46 -13.39 -6.88
CA GLU A 474 -45.39 -14.76 -6.36
C GLU A 474 -45.28 -15.74 -7.56
N ASP A 475 -44.44 -16.77 -7.40
CA ASP A 475 -44.42 -18.01 -8.21
C ASP A 475 -43.74 -18.06 -9.61
N ASP A 476 -42.92 -17.08 -10.01
CA ASP A 476 -42.15 -17.23 -11.27
C ASP A 476 -40.79 -17.93 -11.07
N GLU A 477 -40.65 -19.12 -11.66
CA GLU A 477 -39.36 -19.80 -11.86
C GLU A 477 -38.42 -18.93 -12.70
N LEU A 478 -37.33 -18.46 -12.10
CA LEU A 478 -36.28 -17.71 -12.76
C LEU A 478 -35.21 -18.67 -13.30
N ARG A 479 -34.97 -18.63 -14.60
CA ARG A 479 -33.97 -19.46 -15.27
C ARG A 479 -32.77 -18.62 -15.66
N VAL A 480 -31.60 -18.99 -15.17
CA VAL A 480 -30.32 -18.43 -15.62
C VAL A 480 -29.76 -19.39 -16.67
N PHE A 481 -29.60 -18.89 -17.89
CA PHE A 481 -29.03 -19.66 -18.98
C PHE A 481 -27.50 -19.55 -18.97
N SER A 482 -26.80 -20.55 -19.50
CA SER A 482 -25.34 -20.54 -19.52
C SER A 482 -24.83 -19.38 -20.39
N PRO A 483 -24.02 -18.47 -19.82
CA PRO A 483 -23.48 -17.32 -20.56
C PRO A 483 -22.28 -17.69 -21.44
N LEU A 484 -21.79 -18.93 -21.32
CA LEU A 484 -20.59 -19.47 -21.98
C LEU A 484 -20.85 -20.91 -22.44
N GLN A 485 -20.09 -21.35 -23.45
CA GLN A 485 -19.97 -22.76 -23.79
C GLN A 485 -18.69 -23.34 -23.17
N GLY A 486 -18.78 -24.48 -22.49
CA GLY A 486 -17.63 -25.05 -21.80
C GLY A 486 -17.94 -26.23 -20.90
N GLU A 487 -17.04 -26.48 -19.94
CA GLU A 487 -17.21 -27.50 -18.91
C GLU A 487 -17.57 -26.85 -17.57
N VAL A 488 -18.72 -27.24 -17.01
CA VAL A 488 -19.17 -26.78 -15.70
C VAL A 488 -18.46 -27.54 -14.60
N LYS A 489 -18.02 -26.80 -13.59
CA LYS A 489 -17.38 -27.30 -12.38
C LYS A 489 -18.05 -26.68 -11.15
N PRO A 490 -18.08 -27.40 -10.02
CA PRO A 490 -18.57 -26.82 -8.78
C PRO A 490 -17.65 -25.67 -8.34
N LEU A 491 -18.20 -24.65 -7.69
CA LEU A 491 -17.41 -23.52 -7.18
C LEU A 491 -16.28 -23.98 -6.26
N SER A 492 -16.47 -25.05 -5.49
CA SER A 492 -15.45 -25.65 -4.62
C SER A 492 -14.21 -26.18 -5.35
N ALA A 493 -14.27 -26.36 -6.68
CA ALA A 493 -13.13 -26.75 -7.51
C ALA A 493 -12.36 -25.55 -8.10
N VAL A 494 -12.83 -24.32 -7.86
CA VAL A 494 -12.14 -23.09 -8.29
C VAL A 494 -10.94 -22.85 -7.37
N ASN A 495 -9.78 -22.57 -7.95
CA ASN A 495 -8.54 -22.30 -7.20
C ASN A 495 -8.50 -20.83 -6.71
N ASP A 496 -9.53 -20.41 -5.97
CA ASP A 496 -9.68 -19.10 -5.35
C ASP A 496 -10.54 -19.22 -4.08
N ASP A 497 -10.05 -18.73 -2.94
CA ASP A 497 -10.71 -18.89 -1.64
C ASP A 497 -12.05 -18.12 -1.53
N VAL A 498 -12.23 -17.04 -2.31
CA VAL A 498 -13.45 -16.22 -2.27
C VAL A 498 -14.59 -16.92 -3.00
N PHE A 499 -14.33 -17.41 -4.20
CA PHE A 499 -15.31 -18.14 -5.00
C PHE A 499 -15.56 -19.56 -4.46
N SER A 500 -14.49 -20.30 -4.12
CA SER A 500 -14.63 -21.67 -3.59
C SER A 500 -15.28 -21.72 -2.21
N GLY A 501 -15.10 -20.66 -1.41
CA GLY A 501 -15.77 -20.49 -0.12
C GLY A 501 -17.23 -20.03 -0.21
N GLY A 502 -17.76 -19.72 -1.40
CA GLY A 502 -19.14 -19.24 -1.58
C GLY A 502 -19.40 -17.86 -0.96
N LEU A 503 -18.36 -17.07 -0.68
CA LEU A 503 -18.48 -15.79 0.06
C LEU A 503 -19.23 -14.71 -0.72
N LEU A 504 -19.27 -14.83 -2.05
CA LEU A 504 -19.96 -13.91 -2.96
C LEU A 504 -21.36 -14.40 -3.36
N GLY A 505 -21.80 -15.56 -2.86
CA GLY A 505 -23.10 -16.16 -3.17
C GLY A 505 -23.00 -17.55 -3.80
N ASN A 506 -24.16 -18.12 -4.09
CA ASN A 506 -24.28 -19.46 -4.69
C ASN A 506 -24.13 -19.43 -6.22
N GLY A 507 -23.58 -20.48 -6.80
CA GLY A 507 -23.45 -20.59 -8.24
C GLY A 507 -22.55 -21.73 -8.68
N VAL A 508 -22.02 -21.63 -9.90
CA VAL A 508 -21.13 -22.62 -10.53
C VAL A 508 -19.99 -21.91 -11.25
N ALA A 509 -18.96 -22.64 -11.65
CA ALA A 509 -17.92 -22.11 -12.52
C ALA A 509 -17.91 -22.84 -13.85
N ILE A 510 -17.60 -22.12 -14.93
CA ILE A 510 -17.50 -22.68 -16.28
C ILE A 510 -16.06 -22.52 -16.74
N GLU A 511 -15.43 -23.59 -17.18
CA GLU A 511 -14.19 -23.50 -17.95
C GLU A 511 -14.55 -23.33 -19.44
N PRO A 512 -14.40 -22.13 -20.01
CA PRO A 512 -14.92 -21.84 -21.33
C PRO A 512 -14.05 -22.45 -22.43
N GLN A 513 -14.71 -22.94 -23.47
CA GLN A 513 -14.07 -23.41 -24.71
C GLN A 513 -13.94 -22.30 -25.75
N GLU A 514 -14.81 -21.29 -25.68
CA GLU A 514 -14.78 -20.12 -26.56
C GLU A 514 -14.68 -18.81 -25.78
N GLY A 515 -14.19 -17.78 -26.47
CA GLY A 515 -13.92 -16.47 -25.93
C GLY A 515 -15.07 -15.47 -26.06
N ILE A 516 -16.33 -15.90 -25.90
CA ILE A 516 -17.49 -15.04 -26.10
C ILE A 516 -18.45 -15.18 -24.91
N LEU A 517 -18.45 -14.17 -24.05
CA LEU A 517 -19.41 -14.04 -22.96
C LEU A 517 -20.71 -13.41 -23.47
N ARG A 518 -21.85 -14.04 -23.19
CA ARG A 518 -23.17 -13.57 -23.60
C ARG A 518 -24.12 -13.39 -22.43
N ALA A 519 -25.13 -12.54 -22.61
CA ALA A 519 -26.15 -12.29 -21.60
C ALA A 519 -26.99 -13.55 -21.32
N PRO A 520 -27.07 -14.01 -20.07
CA PRO A 520 -27.84 -15.20 -19.70
C PRO A 520 -29.35 -14.95 -19.67
N PHE A 521 -29.79 -13.71 -19.47
CA PHE A 521 -31.19 -13.29 -19.45
C PHE A 521 -31.30 -11.81 -19.83
N ASN A 522 -32.53 -11.31 -19.98
CA ASN A 522 -32.79 -9.88 -20.18
C ASN A 522 -32.52 -9.13 -18.88
N GLY A 523 -31.79 -8.02 -18.94
CA GLY A 523 -31.48 -7.26 -17.73
C GLY A 523 -30.67 -6.02 -18.00
N LYS A 524 -30.20 -5.39 -16.93
CA LYS A 524 -29.41 -4.17 -16.97
C LYS A 524 -28.02 -4.44 -16.41
N ILE A 525 -26.99 -3.92 -17.08
CA ILE A 525 -25.62 -4.03 -16.60
C ILE A 525 -25.47 -3.14 -15.37
N GLN A 526 -25.30 -3.76 -14.20
CA GLN A 526 -25.14 -3.06 -12.92
C GLN A 526 -23.67 -2.72 -12.65
N MET A 527 -22.76 -3.63 -13.03
CA MET A 527 -21.33 -3.47 -12.80
C MET A 527 -20.56 -3.90 -14.04
N PHE A 528 -19.68 -3.01 -14.51
CA PHE A 528 -18.69 -3.34 -15.52
C PHE A 528 -17.43 -2.48 -15.30
N LEU A 529 -16.30 -3.14 -15.08
CA LEU A 529 -15.04 -2.48 -14.71
C LEU A 529 -14.17 -2.18 -15.93
N PRO A 530 -13.26 -1.17 -15.88
CA PRO A 530 -12.35 -0.87 -16.98
C PRO A 530 -11.47 -2.05 -17.43
N SER A 531 -11.21 -3.00 -16.52
CA SER A 531 -10.47 -4.23 -16.81
C SER A 531 -11.28 -5.29 -17.55
N ARG A 532 -12.59 -5.09 -17.76
CA ARG A 532 -13.52 -5.93 -18.57
C ARG A 532 -13.64 -7.41 -18.18
N HIS A 533 -13.02 -7.81 -17.08
CA HIS A 533 -12.95 -9.20 -16.62
C HIS A 533 -14.18 -9.66 -15.84
N ALA A 534 -15.10 -8.77 -15.46
CA ALA A 534 -16.30 -9.15 -14.71
C ALA A 534 -17.51 -8.32 -15.15
N VAL A 535 -18.67 -8.96 -15.22
CA VAL A 535 -19.96 -8.34 -15.56
C VAL A 535 -20.98 -8.67 -14.49
N GLY A 536 -21.58 -7.65 -13.89
CA GLY A 536 -22.74 -7.76 -13.01
C GLY A 536 -24.02 -7.39 -13.77
N ILE A 537 -25.02 -8.27 -13.76
CA ILE A 537 -26.29 -8.11 -14.48
C ILE A 537 -27.45 -8.18 -13.49
N LEU A 538 -28.33 -7.18 -13.52
CA LEU A 538 -29.55 -7.13 -12.74
C LEU A 538 -30.74 -7.52 -13.63
N HIS A 539 -31.43 -8.59 -13.25
CA HIS A 539 -32.69 -8.99 -13.89
C HIS A 539 -33.86 -8.10 -13.41
N GLU A 540 -34.94 -8.00 -14.19
CA GLU A 540 -36.14 -7.24 -13.84
C GLU A 540 -36.81 -7.71 -12.53
N SER A 541 -36.59 -8.98 -12.15
CA SER A 541 -37.07 -9.55 -10.88
C SER A 541 -36.24 -9.18 -9.65
N GLY A 542 -35.12 -8.46 -9.82
CA GLY A 542 -34.18 -8.14 -8.75
C GLY A 542 -33.03 -9.14 -8.57
N LEU A 543 -32.92 -10.16 -9.41
CA LEU A 543 -31.81 -11.14 -9.36
C LEU A 543 -30.49 -10.46 -9.79
N GLU A 544 -29.46 -10.53 -8.95
CA GLU A 544 -28.14 -10.01 -9.24
C GLU A 544 -27.17 -11.15 -9.60
N LEU A 545 -26.71 -11.17 -10.84
CA LEU A 545 -25.77 -12.19 -11.33
C LEU A 545 -24.40 -11.57 -11.62
N LEU A 546 -23.36 -12.14 -11.03
CA LEU A 546 -21.96 -11.82 -11.29
C LEU A 546 -21.32 -12.91 -12.15
N ILE A 547 -20.74 -12.51 -13.29
CA ILE A 547 -19.94 -13.39 -14.14
C ILE A 547 -18.51 -12.87 -14.16
N HIS A 548 -17.55 -13.67 -13.69
CA HIS A 548 -16.15 -13.28 -13.52
C HIS A 548 -15.24 -14.11 -14.44
N ILE A 549 -14.75 -13.53 -15.53
CA ILE A 549 -14.00 -14.23 -16.58
C ILE A 549 -12.56 -14.51 -16.13
N GLY A 550 -12.28 -15.75 -15.73
CA GLY A 550 -10.98 -16.20 -15.24
C GLY A 550 -10.63 -15.70 -13.83
N ILE A 551 -9.67 -16.33 -13.17
CA ILE A 551 -9.21 -15.94 -11.82
C ILE A 551 -8.01 -14.99 -11.94
N ASP A 552 -7.99 -13.94 -11.12
CA ASP A 552 -6.97 -12.88 -11.10
C ASP A 552 -6.77 -12.11 -12.43
N THR A 553 -7.66 -12.28 -13.40
CA THR A 553 -7.61 -11.64 -14.73
C THR A 553 -7.80 -10.12 -14.69
N VAL A 554 -8.23 -9.55 -13.55
CA VAL A 554 -8.17 -8.11 -13.28
C VAL A 554 -6.77 -7.53 -13.53
N ASN A 555 -5.71 -8.31 -13.25
CA ASN A 555 -4.31 -7.94 -13.43
C ASN A 555 -3.91 -7.79 -14.91
N LEU A 556 -4.74 -8.27 -15.84
CA LEU A 556 -4.56 -8.04 -17.27
C LEU A 556 -4.93 -6.61 -17.70
N GLN A 557 -5.60 -5.84 -16.83
CA GLN A 557 -5.98 -4.44 -17.05
C GLN A 557 -6.70 -4.23 -18.40
N GLY A 558 -7.60 -5.15 -18.77
CA GLY A 558 -8.37 -5.09 -20.03
C GLY A 558 -7.65 -5.63 -21.26
N LYS A 559 -6.38 -6.07 -21.15
CA LYS A 559 -5.71 -6.78 -22.25
C LYS A 559 -6.41 -8.10 -22.52
N TYR A 560 -6.56 -8.41 -23.81
CA TYR A 560 -7.25 -9.60 -24.31
C TYR A 560 -8.77 -9.60 -24.12
N PHE A 561 -9.37 -8.48 -23.67
CA PHE A 561 -10.80 -8.30 -23.57
C PHE A 561 -11.28 -7.18 -24.49
N ASP A 562 -12.35 -7.44 -25.23
CA ASP A 562 -12.99 -6.49 -26.14
C ASP A 562 -14.49 -6.38 -25.82
N SER A 563 -14.92 -5.16 -25.49
CA SER A 563 -16.29 -4.84 -25.11
C SER A 563 -16.47 -3.32 -25.04
N ASP A 564 -17.58 -2.84 -25.59
CA ASP A 564 -18.03 -1.45 -25.49
C ASP A 564 -19.12 -1.24 -24.43
N LEU A 565 -19.39 -2.29 -23.63
CA LEU A 565 -20.42 -2.30 -22.60
C LEU A 565 -20.15 -1.25 -21.52
N GLN A 566 -21.21 -0.63 -21.00
CA GLN A 566 -21.15 0.35 -19.91
C GLN A 566 -22.15 0.00 -18.80
N PRO A 567 -21.86 0.35 -17.54
CA PRO A 567 -22.85 0.30 -16.48
C PRO A 567 -24.08 1.13 -16.86
N GLY A 568 -25.25 0.52 -16.78
CA GLY A 568 -26.52 1.12 -17.16
C GLY A 568 -27.09 0.65 -18.50
N ASP A 569 -26.30 -0.05 -19.34
CA ASP A 569 -26.80 -0.60 -20.60
C ASP A 569 -27.87 -1.68 -20.36
N GLU A 570 -28.91 -1.69 -21.18
CA GLU A 570 -29.89 -2.76 -21.24
C GLU A 570 -29.41 -3.84 -22.21
N VAL A 571 -29.50 -5.10 -21.79
CA VAL A 571 -29.07 -6.27 -22.58
C VAL A 571 -30.21 -7.27 -22.68
N SER A 572 -30.37 -7.83 -23.88
CA SER A 572 -31.26 -8.96 -24.13
C SER A 572 -30.50 -10.27 -24.03
N ARG A 573 -31.20 -11.36 -23.66
CA ARG A 573 -30.61 -12.70 -23.62
C ARG A 573 -29.89 -13.02 -24.95
N GLY A 574 -28.63 -13.41 -24.83
CA GLY A 574 -27.76 -13.80 -25.93
C GLY A 574 -26.95 -12.68 -26.59
N ASP A 575 -27.15 -11.44 -26.17
CA ASP A 575 -26.30 -10.33 -26.55
C ASP A 575 -24.85 -10.59 -26.14
N VAL A 576 -23.90 -10.22 -27.00
CA VAL A 576 -22.47 -10.37 -26.70
C VAL A 576 -22.06 -9.29 -25.72
N LEU A 577 -21.63 -9.72 -24.52
CA LEU A 577 -21.20 -8.83 -23.46
C LEU A 577 -19.71 -8.52 -23.57
N VAL A 578 -18.89 -9.58 -23.67
CA VAL A 578 -17.43 -9.46 -23.69
C VAL A 578 -16.86 -10.51 -24.63
N ARG A 579 -15.98 -10.11 -25.55
CA ARG A 579 -15.10 -11.02 -26.30
C ARG A 579 -13.76 -11.08 -25.59
N PHE A 580 -13.19 -12.26 -25.46
CA PHE A 580 -11.90 -12.44 -24.82
C PHE A 580 -11.05 -13.51 -25.51
N ASP A 581 -9.72 -13.33 -25.52
CA ASP A 581 -8.81 -14.28 -26.15
C ASP A 581 -8.39 -15.38 -25.16
N THR A 582 -8.98 -16.56 -25.31
CA THR A 582 -8.78 -17.70 -24.39
C THR A 582 -7.34 -18.21 -24.41
N GLU A 583 -6.69 -18.23 -25.58
CA GLU A 583 -5.31 -18.67 -25.74
C GLU A 583 -4.34 -17.67 -25.12
N ALA A 584 -4.55 -16.37 -25.37
CA ALA A 584 -3.68 -15.32 -24.84
C ALA A 584 -3.79 -15.18 -23.32
N ILE A 585 -4.99 -15.36 -22.74
CA ILE A 585 -5.19 -15.34 -21.28
C ILE A 585 -4.49 -16.53 -20.62
N ARG A 586 -4.66 -17.75 -21.15
CA ARG A 586 -3.95 -18.95 -20.65
C ARG A 586 -2.43 -18.80 -20.83
N ALA A 587 -1.96 -18.26 -21.95
CA ALA A 587 -0.54 -18.00 -22.20
C ALA A 587 0.05 -16.91 -21.28
N ALA A 588 -0.79 -16.01 -20.77
CA ALA A 588 -0.41 -15.04 -19.76
C ALA A 588 -0.33 -15.65 -18.33
N GLY A 589 -0.72 -16.91 -18.15
CA GLY A 589 -0.60 -17.66 -16.90
C GLY A 589 -1.81 -17.57 -15.99
N TYR A 590 -2.95 -17.09 -16.49
CA TYR A 590 -4.19 -16.97 -15.71
C TYR A 590 -5.10 -18.18 -15.95
N ASP A 591 -5.79 -18.61 -14.89
CA ASP A 591 -6.85 -19.62 -14.99
C ASP A 591 -8.08 -18.99 -15.64
N LEU A 592 -8.66 -19.67 -16.62
CA LEU A 592 -9.80 -19.19 -17.39
C LEU A 592 -11.14 -19.65 -16.79
N ILE A 593 -11.11 -20.45 -15.72
CA ILE A 593 -12.31 -20.84 -15.00
C ILE A 593 -13.11 -19.59 -14.60
N THR A 594 -14.37 -19.55 -15.02
CA THR A 594 -15.23 -18.37 -14.97
C THR A 594 -16.39 -18.61 -14.02
N PRO A 595 -16.34 -18.10 -12.78
CA PRO A 595 -17.47 -18.15 -11.85
C PRO A 595 -18.69 -17.40 -12.39
N VAL A 596 -19.86 -18.03 -12.23
CA VAL A 596 -21.19 -17.49 -12.49
C VAL A 596 -21.99 -17.60 -11.18
N VAL A 597 -22.17 -16.48 -10.50
CA VAL A 597 -22.61 -16.41 -9.10
C VAL A 597 -23.83 -15.52 -8.95
N VAL A 598 -24.82 -15.99 -8.18
CA VAL A 598 -25.96 -15.19 -7.74
C VAL A 598 -25.56 -14.46 -6.46
N VAL A 599 -25.40 -13.13 -6.55
CA VAL A 599 -24.84 -12.31 -5.46
C VAL A 599 -25.82 -12.19 -4.30
N ASN A 600 -27.10 -12.01 -4.59
CA ASN A 600 -28.18 -11.98 -3.61
C ASN A 600 -28.81 -13.37 -3.40
N SER A 601 -27.99 -14.41 -3.29
CA SER A 601 -28.48 -15.80 -3.16
C SER A 601 -29.33 -16.07 -1.92
N ASP A 602 -29.31 -15.20 -0.91
CA ASP A 602 -30.17 -15.32 0.28
C ASP A 602 -31.66 -15.09 -0.03
N ASP A 603 -31.95 -14.27 -1.04
CA ASP A 603 -33.30 -13.89 -1.48
C ASP A 603 -33.93 -14.94 -2.42
N TYR A 604 -33.15 -15.93 -2.87
CA TYR A 604 -33.58 -16.96 -3.82
C TYR A 604 -33.33 -18.38 -3.27
N SER A 605 -34.18 -19.31 -3.67
CA SER A 605 -33.97 -20.74 -3.45
C SER A 605 -33.51 -21.39 -4.76
N LEU A 606 -32.34 -22.02 -4.74
CA LEU A 606 -31.81 -22.82 -5.86
C LEU A 606 -32.58 -24.14 -5.94
N GLN A 607 -33.33 -24.33 -7.02
CA GLN A 607 -34.13 -25.55 -7.26
C GLN A 607 -33.31 -26.61 -8.00
N ASP A 608 -32.72 -26.20 -9.12
CA ASP A 608 -31.87 -27.05 -9.96
C ASP A 608 -30.63 -26.27 -10.37
N CYS A 609 -29.48 -26.94 -10.36
CA CYS A 609 -28.20 -26.36 -10.77
C CYS A 609 -27.36 -27.44 -11.45
N LEU A 610 -26.81 -27.12 -12.62
CA LEU A 610 -25.89 -28.02 -13.31
C LEU A 610 -24.54 -28.00 -12.58
N GLU A 611 -24.24 -29.00 -11.74
CA GLU A 611 -23.02 -28.97 -10.92
C GLU A 611 -21.75 -29.40 -11.68
N THR A 612 -21.88 -30.31 -12.66
CA THR A 612 -20.77 -30.81 -13.48
C THR A 612 -21.23 -31.22 -14.88
N GLY A 613 -20.34 -31.12 -15.86
CA GLY A 613 -20.58 -31.62 -17.24
C GLY A 613 -20.38 -30.55 -18.32
N ALA A 614 -20.49 -30.95 -19.59
CA ALA A 614 -20.45 -30.00 -20.70
C ALA A 614 -21.75 -29.19 -20.76
N VAL A 615 -21.65 -27.90 -21.04
CA VAL A 615 -22.78 -26.99 -21.24
C VAL A 615 -22.60 -26.18 -22.52
N GLU A 616 -23.65 -26.08 -23.32
CA GLU A 616 -23.69 -25.17 -24.46
C GLU A 616 -24.23 -23.79 -24.05
N PHE A 617 -23.82 -22.75 -24.77
CA PHE A 617 -24.38 -21.42 -24.57
C PHE A 617 -25.91 -21.47 -24.71
N GLY A 618 -26.61 -20.86 -23.75
CA GLY A 618 -28.07 -20.76 -23.79
C GLY A 618 -28.83 -21.97 -23.24
N GLU A 619 -28.16 -23.03 -22.79
CA GLU A 619 -28.77 -24.09 -21.97
C GLU A 619 -29.08 -23.58 -20.55
N VAL A 620 -29.99 -24.23 -19.82
CA VAL A 620 -30.33 -23.80 -18.45
C VAL A 620 -29.18 -24.20 -17.52
N LEU A 621 -28.57 -23.21 -16.87
CA LEU A 621 -27.47 -23.42 -15.92
C LEU A 621 -27.99 -23.60 -14.50
N MET A 622 -28.99 -22.79 -14.11
CA MET A 622 -29.64 -22.86 -12.81
C MET A 622 -31.08 -22.33 -12.86
N THR A 623 -31.94 -22.90 -12.02
CA THR A 623 -33.33 -22.50 -11.81
C THR A 623 -33.51 -22.04 -10.36
N LEU A 624 -34.06 -20.85 -10.19
CA LEU A 624 -34.20 -20.15 -8.92
C LEU A 624 -35.68 -19.81 -8.68
N THR A 625 -36.13 -19.87 -7.43
CA THR A 625 -37.42 -19.31 -7.03
C THR A 625 -37.21 -18.23 -5.97
N GLY A 626 -37.94 -17.11 -6.08
CA GLY A 626 -37.86 -16.04 -5.09
C GLY A 626 -38.38 -16.54 -3.73
N ARG A 627 -37.64 -16.26 -2.65
CA ARG A 627 -38.14 -16.51 -1.29
C ARG A 627 -39.07 -15.35 -0.92
N GLY A 628 -40.38 -15.58 -1.02
CA GLY A 628 -41.39 -14.67 -0.48
C GLY A 628 -41.10 -14.36 1.00
N LYS A 629 -41.33 -13.13 1.43
CA LYS A 629 -41.03 -12.63 2.79
C LYS A 629 -41.84 -13.26 3.94
N ASP A 630 -42.46 -14.43 3.76
CA ASP A 630 -43.51 -14.96 4.65
C ASP A 630 -43.20 -16.28 5.37
N HIS A 631 -41.92 -16.64 5.57
CA HIS A 631 -41.56 -17.73 6.49
C HIS A 631 -40.49 -17.33 7.52
N ALA A 632 -40.94 -16.59 8.53
CA ALA A 632 -40.27 -16.50 9.82
C ALA A 632 -41.30 -16.53 10.98
N ILE A 633 -42.09 -17.61 11.04
CA ILE A 633 -42.65 -18.14 12.29
C ILE A 633 -42.49 -19.66 12.27
N SER A 634 -41.40 -20.15 12.86
CA SER A 634 -41.35 -21.32 13.75
C SER A 634 -39.96 -21.48 14.32
#